data_AF-A0ABD5BMC2-F1
#
_entry.id   AF-A0ABD5BMC2-F1
#
_cell.length_a   1.000
_cell.length_b   1.000
_cell.length_c   1.000
_cell.angle_alpha   90.00
_cell.angle_beta   90.00
_cell.angle_gamma   90.00
#
_symmetry.space_group_name_H-M   'P 1'
#
loop_
_entity.id
_entity.type
_entity.pdbx_description
1 polymer ?
#
loop_
_entity_poly.entity_id
_entity_poly.type
_entity_poly.pdbx_seq_one_letter_code
_entity_poly.pdbx_strand_id
1 'polypeptide(L)'
;MADLKEEAKWEESIYQIKRGDDVSGGRNGVANIQARQLANRTASLKNDVDKLNTSVMSDAKIYDSVDEAQAAINAGTETRRLFSVNSPITNYWVEQYENVNGIATPTGKKIVTAAFVEAVELLASTTDKRTRGLLTMPRTRKPVDFVSRQGASMFSINENSEKEMPGKTFSDYMNILRELIIGPSALRRARPGYLFNLVTGGKRLLAVRDDGASTLEYRGIPLETHIGLLQNTLGGFGDSISDNGRNPADAGKPRGWTYNARSWQMWASLFSNGRIKYVGQWATGGYTTADMIRDHLKPAIAAKPRFITFLGGRNDVIQKNSDGSFKFSIAVITSNVKYILTEFRKNGIIPVVCSMAAQNNSDPEFKSRENAINAFLRAYACQQGYPFVDMRAATVDPATDGWKEGYNGVLGNGQPDPSHPVALGAYHMGKALASALEPYTMPIYPQLAIANPTTQDGPNTIVNPLFLDSAAGAPAGWVVMTGSIAISTDPAVVGNVLTVIGTGTTIARVSQTVTVSPGEVRTFSFRMKADVTDKNSTACYLEANDTNKTNLAGIRTWNHSTDGFMTFSYDVIVPADVTEINVIIAANAATISVGQMGLFKQEAV
;
A
#
# COMPACT_ATOMS: atom_id res chain seq x y z
N MET A 1 83.40 58.97 7.95
CA MET A 1 82.14 59.72 7.80
C MET A 1 81.70 60.13 9.19
N ALA A 2 81.15 61.32 9.37
CA ALA A 2 80.73 61.81 10.68
C ALA A 2 79.23 61.53 10.86
N ASP A 3 78.89 60.66 11.81
CA ASP A 3 77.50 60.31 12.11
C ASP A 3 76.87 61.32 13.08
N LEU A 4 75.57 61.52 12.94
CA LEU A 4 74.79 62.33 13.86
C LEU A 4 74.55 61.52 15.14
N LYS A 5 75.03 62.03 16.28
CA LYS A 5 74.78 61.40 17.59
C LYS A 5 73.39 61.77 18.10
N GLU A 6 72.57 60.76 18.35
CA GLU A 6 71.26 60.89 18.98
C GLU A 6 71.33 60.61 20.49
N GLU A 7 70.44 61.25 21.24
CA GLU A 7 70.20 61.03 22.67
C GLU A 7 68.70 60.79 22.86
N ALA A 8 68.31 59.83 23.71
CA ALA A 8 66.89 59.55 24.00
C ALA A 8 66.28 60.68 24.85
N LYS A 9 65.99 61.80 24.19
CA LYS A 9 65.51 63.04 24.78
C LYS A 9 64.41 63.64 23.91
N TRP A 10 63.30 63.99 24.52
CA TRP A 10 62.27 64.78 23.85
C TRP A 10 62.72 66.24 23.77
N GLU A 11 63.01 66.72 22.56
CA GLU A 11 63.28 68.15 22.34
C GLU A 11 61.96 68.91 22.29
N GLU A 12 61.79 70.01 23.04
CA GLU A 12 60.50 70.73 23.11
C GLU A 12 60.10 71.40 21.79
N SER A 13 61.08 71.79 20.98
CA SER A 13 60.87 72.40 19.66
C SER A 13 61.87 71.89 18.64
N ILE A 14 61.52 72.00 17.37
CA ILE A 14 62.43 71.77 16.25
C ILE A 14 62.79 73.16 15.71
N TYR A 15 64.07 73.49 15.73
CA TYR A 15 64.58 74.75 15.22
C TYR A 15 64.16 74.91 13.76
N GLN A 16 63.68 76.06 13.32
CA GLN A 16 63.46 76.32 11.90
C GLN A 16 64.56 77.24 11.40
N ILE A 17 65.33 76.80 10.40
CA ILE A 17 66.36 77.64 9.78
C ILE A 17 65.70 78.93 9.25
N LYS A 18 66.26 80.07 9.64
CA LYS A 18 65.71 81.40 9.34
C LYS A 18 66.49 82.07 8.20
N ARG A 19 65.85 83.04 7.54
CA ARG A 19 66.58 83.96 6.64
C ARG A 19 67.54 84.80 7.47
N GLY A 20 68.85 84.62 7.25
CA GLY A 20 69.93 85.23 8.04
C GLY A 20 70.84 84.19 8.71
N ASP A 21 70.42 82.93 8.80
CA ASP A 21 71.28 81.85 9.28
C ASP A 21 72.29 81.43 8.21
N ASP A 22 73.55 81.22 8.62
CA ASP A 22 74.57 80.63 7.75
C ASP A 22 74.42 79.10 7.71
N VAL A 23 74.18 78.54 6.53
CA VAL A 23 73.95 77.10 6.32
C VAL A 23 75.28 76.35 6.39
N SER A 24 75.70 76.10 7.63
CA SER A 24 76.95 75.42 7.96
C SER A 24 76.73 73.95 8.32
N GLY A 25 77.68 73.11 7.91
CA GLY A 25 77.77 71.70 8.32
C GLY A 25 78.56 71.50 9.62
N GLY A 26 78.79 70.24 10.00
CA GLY A 26 79.51 69.89 11.23
C GLY A 26 78.60 69.70 12.45
N ARG A 27 79.18 69.25 13.58
CA ARG A 27 78.42 68.81 14.78
C ARG A 27 77.42 69.86 15.30
N ASN A 28 77.75 71.14 15.17
CA ASN A 28 76.95 72.27 15.62
C ASN A 28 76.54 73.20 14.48
N GLY A 29 76.68 72.75 13.23
CA GLY A 29 76.25 73.51 12.06
C GLY A 29 74.73 73.69 12.05
N VAL A 30 74.26 74.85 11.61
CA VAL A 30 72.83 75.22 11.68
C VAL A 30 71.95 74.22 10.93
N ALA A 31 72.45 73.64 9.83
CA ALA A 31 71.74 72.62 9.05
C ALA A 31 71.48 71.31 9.82
N ASN A 32 72.35 70.96 10.78
CA ASN A 32 72.28 69.69 11.52
C ASN A 32 71.49 69.79 12.83
N ILE A 33 71.10 71.00 13.26
CA ILE A 33 70.33 71.20 14.50
C ILE A 33 68.98 70.49 14.39
N GLN A 34 68.25 70.71 13.30
CA GLN A 34 66.96 70.09 13.01
C GLN A 34 67.03 68.56 12.99
N ALA A 35 68.01 68.04 12.23
CA ALA A 35 68.22 66.60 12.09
C ALA A 35 68.53 65.94 13.43
N ARG A 36 69.34 66.59 14.28
CA ARG A 36 69.64 66.09 15.63
C ARG A 36 68.43 66.12 16.54
N GLN A 37 67.63 67.19 16.50
CA GLN A 37 66.44 67.29 17.33
C GLN A 37 65.39 66.22 16.96
N LEU A 38 65.23 65.95 15.66
CA LEU A 38 64.36 64.88 15.17
C LEU A 38 64.89 63.48 15.54
N ALA A 39 66.20 63.25 15.42
CA ALA A 39 66.82 62.00 15.84
C ALA A 39 66.63 61.76 17.35
N ASN A 40 66.83 62.78 18.19
CA ASN A 40 66.63 62.69 19.63
C ASN A 40 65.18 62.33 20.01
N ARG A 41 64.20 63.00 19.38
CA ARG A 41 62.77 62.68 19.56
C ARG A 41 62.45 61.24 19.12
N THR A 42 63.04 60.79 18.02
CA THR A 42 62.85 59.42 17.51
C THR A 42 63.42 58.37 18.47
N ALA A 43 64.62 58.61 19.01
CA ALA A 43 65.22 57.75 20.03
C ALA A 43 64.39 57.71 21.32
N SER A 44 63.81 58.84 21.75
CA SER A 44 62.89 58.89 22.90
C SER A 44 61.62 58.07 22.64
N LEU A 45 60.96 58.28 21.48
CA LEU A 45 59.76 57.53 21.09
C LEU A 45 60.03 56.03 21.00
N LYS A 46 61.18 55.64 20.44
CA LYS A 46 61.58 54.23 20.40
C LYS A 46 61.72 53.65 21.81
N ASN A 47 62.34 54.37 22.73
CA ASN A 47 62.49 53.94 24.12
C ASN A 47 61.13 53.79 24.82
N ASP A 48 60.20 54.70 24.57
CA ASP A 48 58.84 54.63 25.16
C ASP A 48 58.00 53.51 24.53
N VAL A 49 58.14 53.25 23.23
CA VAL A 49 57.53 52.08 22.56
C VAL A 49 58.12 50.78 23.09
N ASP A 50 59.44 50.71 23.29
CA ASP A 50 60.11 49.53 23.82
C ASP A 50 59.64 49.26 25.28
N LYS A 51 59.47 50.30 26.10
CA LYS A 51 58.86 50.22 27.45
C LYS A 51 57.40 49.80 27.43
N LEU A 52 56.59 50.35 26.52
CA LEU A 52 55.18 49.97 26.36
C LEU A 52 55.06 48.52 25.93
N ASN A 53 55.89 48.04 25.00
CA ASN A 53 55.93 46.64 24.62
C ASN A 53 56.34 45.74 25.80
N THR A 54 57.25 46.19 26.68
CA THR A 54 57.58 45.42 27.90
C THR A 54 56.45 45.42 28.93
N SER A 55 55.69 46.52 29.08
CA SER A 55 54.54 46.59 29.99
C SER A 55 53.26 45.95 29.45
N VAL A 56 53.08 45.86 28.13
CA VAL A 56 51.93 45.19 27.50
C VAL A 56 52.18 43.68 27.36
N MET A 57 53.45 43.24 27.36
CA MET A 57 53.83 41.81 27.40
C MET A 57 54.03 41.25 28.82
N SER A 58 53.71 42.00 29.88
CA SER A 58 53.36 41.38 31.16
C SER A 58 51.96 40.76 31.07
N ASP A 59 51.81 39.83 30.13
CA ASP A 59 50.74 38.84 30.16
C ASP A 59 50.87 38.11 31.49
N ALA A 60 49.73 37.91 32.15
CA ALA A 60 49.65 37.10 33.33
C ALA A 60 50.25 35.72 33.01
N LYS A 61 51.49 35.44 33.45
CA LYS A 61 52.10 34.11 33.26
C LYS A 61 51.09 33.07 33.71
N ILE A 62 50.70 32.19 32.78
CA ILE A 62 49.91 31.00 33.04
C ILE A 62 50.93 29.89 33.27
N TYR A 63 50.85 29.22 34.41
CA TYR A 63 51.72 28.09 34.71
C TYR A 63 51.16 26.82 34.08
N ASP A 64 52.03 25.94 33.59
CA ASP A 64 51.59 24.67 33.00
C ASP A 64 51.10 23.67 34.04
N SER A 65 51.53 23.84 35.30
CA SER A 65 51.12 23.00 36.43
C SER A 65 51.20 23.74 37.76
N VAL A 66 50.54 23.19 38.78
CA VAL A 66 50.59 23.71 40.15
C VAL A 66 52.01 23.62 40.72
N ASP A 67 52.76 22.59 40.36
CA ASP A 67 54.14 22.40 40.82
C ASP A 67 55.06 23.50 40.27
N GLU A 68 54.87 23.90 39.01
CA GLU A 68 55.61 25.02 38.42
C GLU A 68 55.26 26.35 39.09
N ALA A 69 53.97 26.57 39.37
CA ALA A 69 53.51 27.75 40.09
C ALA A 69 54.09 27.79 41.51
N GLN A 70 54.11 26.66 42.22
CA GLN A 70 54.67 26.55 43.57
C GLN A 70 56.18 26.75 43.57
N ALA A 71 56.90 26.22 42.58
CA ALA A 71 58.32 26.47 42.40
C ALA A 71 58.59 27.96 42.15
N ALA A 72 57.75 28.64 41.37
CA ALA A 72 57.86 30.07 41.11
C ALA A 72 57.58 30.94 42.35
N ILE A 73 56.62 30.54 43.19
CA ILE A 73 56.36 31.15 44.51
C ILE A 73 57.57 30.97 45.42
N ASN A 74 58.11 29.75 45.52
CA ASN A 74 59.27 29.44 46.36
C ASN A 74 60.53 30.20 45.90
N ALA A 75 60.70 30.40 44.60
CA ALA A 75 61.80 31.16 44.01
C ALA A 75 61.60 32.69 44.09
N GLY A 76 60.47 33.18 44.60
CA GLY A 76 60.15 34.61 44.68
C GLY A 76 59.88 35.27 43.32
N THR A 77 59.70 34.48 42.26
CA THR A 77 59.42 34.97 40.90
C THR A 77 57.94 35.20 40.65
N GLU A 78 57.06 34.47 41.36
CA GLU A 78 55.63 34.75 41.42
C GLU A 78 55.31 35.51 42.71
N THR A 79 54.83 36.76 42.57
CA THR A 79 54.53 37.66 43.68
C THR A 79 53.06 38.06 43.73
N ARG A 80 52.27 37.64 42.74
CA ARG A 80 50.85 37.97 42.64
C ARG A 80 50.05 37.19 43.68
N ARG A 81 49.05 37.87 44.25
CA ARG A 81 48.05 37.23 45.12
C ARG A 81 47.23 36.19 44.37
N LEU A 82 46.79 36.50 43.15
CA LEU A 82 46.01 35.62 42.29
C LEU A 82 46.76 35.36 40.99
N PHE A 83 46.81 34.10 40.56
CA PHE A 83 47.46 33.65 39.32
C PHE A 83 46.68 32.51 38.66
N SER A 84 47.05 32.14 37.44
CA SER A 84 46.36 31.14 36.63
C SER A 84 47.25 29.96 36.32
N VAL A 85 46.68 28.76 36.34
CA VAL A 85 47.33 27.50 36.00
C VAL A 85 46.50 26.79 34.94
N ASN A 86 47.14 26.16 33.96
CA ASN A 86 46.47 25.32 32.96
C ASN A 86 45.72 24.17 33.66
N SER A 87 44.45 23.96 33.30
CA SER A 87 43.68 22.86 33.91
C SER A 87 44.10 21.53 33.27
N PRO A 88 44.32 20.46 34.07
CA PRO A 88 44.50 19.11 33.54
C PRO A 88 43.19 18.48 33.03
N ILE A 89 42.03 19.14 33.24
CA ILE A 89 40.71 18.64 32.84
C ILE A 89 40.33 19.26 31.49
N THR A 90 40.06 18.43 30.48
CA THR A 90 39.79 18.84 29.08
C THR A 90 38.66 19.87 28.92
N ASN A 91 37.73 19.95 29.87
CA ASN A 91 36.59 20.87 29.83
C ASN A 91 36.92 22.30 30.31
N TYR A 92 38.07 22.48 30.96
CA TYR A 92 38.51 23.76 31.50
C TYR A 92 39.81 24.19 30.83
N TRP A 93 39.90 25.47 30.49
CA TRP A 93 41.10 26.05 29.91
C TRP A 93 42.11 26.40 31.02
N VAL A 94 41.67 27.15 32.04
CA VAL A 94 42.51 27.56 33.18
C VAL A 94 41.75 27.53 34.50
N GLU A 95 42.50 27.33 35.58
CA GLU A 95 42.02 27.42 36.95
C GLU A 95 42.73 28.57 37.68
N GLN A 96 42.01 29.31 38.52
CA GLN A 96 42.57 30.40 39.31
C GLN A 96 43.06 29.90 40.67
N TYR A 97 44.29 30.24 41.01
CA TYR A 97 44.95 29.95 42.28
C TYR A 97 45.26 31.24 43.04
N GLU A 98 45.32 31.13 44.37
CA GLU A 98 45.72 32.18 45.29
C GLU A 98 46.99 31.76 46.05
N ASN A 99 47.95 32.67 46.21
CA ASN A 99 49.11 32.44 47.06
C ASN A 99 48.72 32.74 48.52
N VAL A 100 48.49 31.69 49.31
CA VAL A 100 48.15 31.79 50.72
C VAL A 100 49.37 31.37 51.53
N ASN A 101 50.03 32.33 52.19
CA ASN A 101 51.21 32.10 53.03
C ASN A 101 52.34 31.32 52.33
N GLY A 102 52.56 31.54 51.03
CA GLY A 102 53.59 30.86 50.26
C GLY A 102 53.14 29.53 49.63
N ILE A 103 51.85 29.19 49.71
CA ILE A 103 51.29 27.95 49.13
C ILE A 103 50.27 28.29 48.04
N ALA A 104 50.42 27.66 46.87
CA ALA A 104 49.48 27.74 45.76
C ALA A 104 48.16 27.01 46.11
N THR A 105 47.10 27.78 46.40
CA THR A 105 45.80 27.26 46.85
C THR A 105 44.73 27.49 45.78
N PRO A 106 43.95 26.48 45.35
CA PRO A 106 42.92 26.66 44.31
C PRO A 106 41.72 27.48 44.84
N THR A 107 41.26 28.45 44.06
CA THR A 107 40.09 29.29 44.43
C THR A 107 38.74 28.67 44.04
N GLY A 108 38.75 27.62 43.21
CA GLY A 108 37.56 27.01 42.62
C GLY A 108 36.99 27.74 41.40
N LYS A 109 37.49 28.94 41.05
CA LYS A 109 37.10 29.64 39.81
C LYS A 109 37.83 29.06 38.60
N LYS A 110 37.07 28.75 37.55
CA LYS A 110 37.57 28.12 36.31
C LYS A 110 37.04 28.83 35.08
N ILE A 111 37.81 28.81 34.00
CA ILE A 111 37.37 29.24 32.66
C ILE A 111 37.16 27.99 31.82
N VAL A 112 35.98 27.85 31.20
CA VAL A 112 35.62 26.70 30.36
C VAL A 112 36.16 26.83 28.94
N THR A 113 36.38 25.70 28.26
CA THR A 113 36.75 25.68 26.85
C THR A 113 35.55 25.94 25.94
N ALA A 114 35.77 26.49 24.73
CA ALA A 114 34.71 26.70 23.74
C ALA A 114 33.99 25.38 23.36
N ALA A 115 34.74 24.29 23.25
CA ALA A 115 34.20 22.96 22.98
C ALA A 115 33.22 22.47 24.06
N PHE A 116 33.46 22.81 25.34
CA PHE A 116 32.54 22.48 26.41
C PHE A 116 31.24 23.27 26.33
N VAL A 117 31.31 24.56 25.96
CA VAL A 117 30.13 25.41 25.77
C VAL A 117 29.25 24.90 24.61
N GLU A 118 29.86 24.55 23.47
CA GLU A 118 29.15 23.96 22.34
C GLU A 118 28.48 22.61 22.70
N ALA A 119 29.15 21.78 23.49
CA ALA A 119 28.59 20.52 23.96
C ALA A 119 27.38 20.73 24.89
N VAL A 120 27.44 21.73 25.79
CA VAL A 120 26.32 22.10 26.67
C VAL A 120 25.15 22.66 25.86
N GLU A 121 25.40 23.49 24.85
CA GLU A 121 24.36 24.02 23.96
C GLU A 121 23.67 22.90 23.17
N LEU A 122 24.44 21.93 22.66
CA LEU A 122 23.88 20.76 21.99
C LEU A 122 23.00 19.91 22.94
N LEU A 123 23.46 19.68 24.18
CA LEU A 123 22.70 18.96 25.21
C LEU A 123 21.42 19.71 25.62
N ALA A 124 21.50 21.04 25.75
CA ALA A 124 20.35 21.88 26.05
C ALA A 124 19.32 21.86 24.90
N SER A 125 19.78 21.98 23.64
CA SER A 125 18.88 21.94 22.47
C SER A 125 18.22 20.57 22.28
N THR A 126 18.92 19.48 22.61
CA THR A 126 18.38 18.12 22.52
C THR A 126 17.41 17.82 23.66
N THR A 127 17.65 18.36 24.85
CA THR A 127 16.70 18.32 25.98
C THR A 127 15.43 19.11 25.67
N ASP A 128 15.55 20.35 25.17
CA ASP A 128 14.40 21.22 24.82
C ASP A 128 13.52 20.60 23.71
N LYS A 129 14.13 19.96 22.71
CA LYS A 129 13.41 19.20 21.67
C LYS A 129 12.67 17.98 22.24
N ARG A 130 13.15 17.36 23.33
CA ARG A 130 12.53 16.19 23.98
C ARG A 130 11.39 16.55 24.94
N THR A 131 11.43 17.73 25.54
CA THR A 131 10.49 18.14 26.61
C THR A 131 9.41 19.12 26.17
N ARG A 132 9.43 19.56 24.90
CA ARG A 132 8.37 20.38 24.28
C ARG A 132 7.04 19.61 24.16
N GLY A 133 6.32 19.48 25.27
CA GLY A 133 4.98 18.89 25.34
C GLY A 133 4.68 18.01 26.57
N LEU A 134 5.67 17.72 27.43
CA LEU A 134 5.46 17.01 28.69
C LEU A 134 6.04 17.83 29.85
N LEU A 135 5.14 18.45 30.63
CA LEU A 135 5.49 19.01 31.93
C LEU A 135 5.05 18.01 33.00
N THR A 136 5.98 17.18 33.48
CA THR A 136 5.76 16.39 34.69
C THR A 136 6.20 17.23 35.89
N MET A 137 5.25 17.66 36.72
CA MET A 137 5.58 18.27 38.01
C MET A 137 5.85 17.14 39.02
N PRO A 138 6.99 17.12 39.72
CA PRO A 138 7.21 16.17 40.79
C PRO A 138 6.39 16.64 42.00
N ARG A 139 5.11 16.26 42.05
CA ARG A 139 4.28 16.43 43.24
C ARG A 139 4.07 15.07 43.89
N THR A 140 4.43 14.99 45.17
CA THR A 140 4.43 13.78 46.00
C THR A 140 3.07 13.10 46.14
N ARG A 141 1.95 13.78 45.83
CA ARG A 141 0.58 13.23 45.93
C ARG A 141 -0.04 12.74 44.61
N LYS A 142 0.55 13.08 43.46
CA LYS A 142 -0.01 12.77 42.13
C LYS A 142 1.07 12.16 41.23
N PRO A 143 1.29 10.83 41.30
CA PRO A 143 2.33 10.16 40.52
C PRO A 143 2.23 10.38 39.00
N VAL A 144 1.02 10.63 38.48
CA VAL A 144 0.80 11.06 37.10
C VAL A 144 -0.22 12.21 37.11
N ASP A 145 0.15 13.37 36.57
CA ASP A 145 -0.73 14.55 36.47
C ASP A 145 -0.50 15.26 35.14
N PHE A 146 -1.55 15.40 34.33
CA PHE A 146 -1.53 16.19 33.11
C PHE A 146 -2.07 17.58 33.42
N VAL A 147 -1.21 18.59 33.29
CA VAL A 147 -1.55 19.98 33.59
C VAL A 147 -1.67 20.83 32.32
N SER A 148 -2.61 21.76 32.30
CA SER A 148 -2.72 22.79 31.27
C SER A 148 -1.55 23.77 31.34
N ARG A 149 -1.39 24.60 30.31
CA ARG A 149 -0.37 25.67 30.28
C ARG A 149 -0.54 26.68 31.43
N GLN A 150 -1.76 26.81 31.96
CA GLN A 150 -2.13 27.66 33.09
C GLN A 150 -1.98 26.94 34.44
N GLY A 151 -1.52 25.68 34.46
CA GLY A 151 -1.26 24.91 35.68
C GLY A 151 -2.47 24.15 36.24
N ALA A 152 -3.57 24.03 35.48
CA ALA A 152 -4.76 23.29 35.91
C ALA A 152 -4.65 21.80 35.58
N SER A 153 -4.91 20.92 36.56
CA SER A 153 -4.92 19.46 36.38
C SER A 153 -6.13 19.02 35.54
N MET A 154 -5.89 18.28 34.46
CA MET A 154 -6.90 17.78 33.52
C MET A 154 -7.23 16.30 33.75
N PHE A 155 -6.21 15.52 34.13
CA PHE A 155 -6.31 14.12 34.49
C PHE A 155 -5.16 13.80 35.42
N SER A 156 -5.44 13.17 36.56
CA SER A 156 -4.39 12.65 37.43
C SER A 156 -4.72 11.28 37.97
N ILE A 157 -3.68 10.51 38.24
CA ILE A 157 -3.75 9.28 39.02
C ILE A 157 -3.18 9.60 40.39
N ASN A 158 -3.97 9.42 41.44
CA ASN A 158 -3.52 9.65 42.81
C ASN A 158 -2.74 8.45 43.37
N GLU A 159 -2.21 8.58 44.58
CA GLU A 159 -1.44 7.53 45.25
C GLU A 159 -2.22 6.21 45.50
N ASN A 160 -3.55 6.27 45.46
CA ASN A 160 -4.44 5.12 45.59
C ASN A 160 -4.81 4.48 44.24
N SER A 161 -4.19 4.91 43.13
CA SER A 161 -4.54 4.52 41.76
C SER A 161 -5.94 4.94 41.29
N GLU A 162 -6.58 5.87 41.99
CA GLU A 162 -7.87 6.41 41.60
C GLU A 162 -7.67 7.46 40.49
N LYS A 163 -8.58 7.46 39.52
CA LYS A 163 -8.56 8.38 38.38
C LYS A 163 -9.34 9.63 38.75
N GLU A 164 -8.65 10.76 38.86
CA GLU A 164 -9.26 12.06 39.13
C GLU A 164 -9.38 12.86 37.83
N MET A 165 -10.59 13.37 37.54
CA MET A 165 -10.87 14.33 36.45
C MET A 165 -11.54 15.58 37.05
N PRO A 166 -10.75 16.53 37.59
CA PRO A 166 -11.32 17.68 38.29
C PRO A 166 -11.90 18.72 37.32
N GLY A 167 -13.13 19.18 37.61
CA GLY A 167 -13.82 20.26 36.89
C GLY A 167 -14.80 19.78 35.82
N LYS A 168 -15.51 20.73 35.18
CA LYS A 168 -16.29 20.46 33.96
C LYS A 168 -15.29 20.28 32.82
N THR A 169 -14.86 19.06 32.57
CA THR A 169 -13.99 18.69 31.44
C THR A 169 -14.78 18.82 30.13
N PHE A 170 -14.89 20.05 29.63
CA PHE A 170 -15.09 20.26 28.20
C PHE A 170 -13.74 20.04 27.53
N SER A 171 -13.65 18.95 26.77
CA SER A 171 -12.52 18.67 25.88
C SER A 171 -12.56 19.68 24.73
N ASP A 172 -12.20 20.93 25.00
CA ASP A 172 -11.86 21.87 23.94
C ASP A 172 -10.48 21.47 23.41
N TYR A 173 -10.54 20.66 22.35
CA TYR A 173 -9.47 20.42 21.38
C TYR A 173 -8.12 19.94 21.95
N MET A 174 -7.99 18.62 22.11
CA MET A 174 -6.72 17.91 21.90
C MET A 174 -6.33 18.04 20.42
N ASN A 175 -5.78 19.19 20.04
CA ASN A 175 -5.38 19.45 18.66
C ASN A 175 -4.02 18.76 18.39
N ILE A 176 -4.07 17.54 17.85
CA ILE A 176 -2.88 16.87 17.29
C ILE A 176 -2.45 17.69 16.08
N LEU A 177 -1.49 18.59 16.26
CA LEU A 177 -1.12 19.57 15.24
C LEU A 177 -0.48 18.98 13.97
N ARG A 178 -0.18 17.67 13.93
CA ARG A 178 -0.05 16.89 12.66
C ARG A 178 0.21 15.39 12.87
N GLU A 179 1.01 15.03 13.87
CA GLU A 179 1.39 13.63 14.13
C GLU A 179 1.89 13.42 15.57
N LEU A 180 1.68 12.22 16.11
CA LEU A 180 2.33 11.71 17.31
C LEU A 180 3.36 10.66 16.88
N ILE A 181 4.65 10.94 17.08
CA ILE A 181 5.75 10.05 16.67
C ILE A 181 6.18 9.18 17.85
N ILE A 182 6.23 7.85 17.65
CA ILE A 182 6.74 6.86 18.58
C ILE A 182 7.77 6.00 17.81
N GLY A 183 9.04 6.38 17.86
CA GLY A 183 10.10 5.71 17.09
C GLY A 183 9.89 5.83 15.57
N PRO A 184 10.03 4.74 14.78
CA PRO A 184 9.73 4.76 13.33
C PRO A 184 8.24 4.83 13.02
N SER A 185 7.39 4.74 14.05
CA SER A 185 5.94 4.73 13.91
C SER A 185 5.32 6.09 14.25
N ALA A 186 4.23 6.46 13.58
CA ALA A 186 3.53 7.71 13.80
C ALA A 186 2.01 7.53 13.70
N LEU A 187 1.28 8.17 14.61
CA LEU A 187 -0.17 8.33 14.59
C LEU A 187 -0.47 9.68 13.93
N ARG A 188 -1.07 9.65 12.73
CA ARG A 188 -1.28 10.83 11.89
C ARG A 188 -2.76 11.12 11.68
N ARG A 189 -3.13 12.40 11.72
CA ARG A 189 -4.43 12.86 11.25
C ARG A 189 -4.55 12.57 9.75
N ALA A 190 -5.64 11.93 9.35
CA ALA A 190 -5.84 11.45 7.99
C ALA A 190 -6.58 12.48 7.11
N ARG A 191 -6.67 12.21 5.80
CA ARG A 191 -7.49 12.96 4.83
C ARG A 191 -8.98 12.90 5.26
N PRO A 192 -9.86 13.80 4.76
CA PRO A 192 -11.30 13.73 5.01
C PRO A 192 -11.85 12.30 4.80
N GLY A 193 -12.66 11.80 5.74
CA GLY A 193 -13.21 10.43 5.75
C GLY A 193 -12.47 9.41 6.62
N TYR A 194 -11.46 9.82 7.40
CA TYR A 194 -10.70 8.95 8.29
C TYR A 194 -10.38 9.65 9.62
N LEU A 195 -10.51 8.92 10.73
CA LEU A 195 -10.22 9.38 12.08
C LEU A 195 -8.70 9.51 12.32
N PHE A 196 -7.93 8.45 12.06
CA PHE A 196 -6.46 8.46 12.18
C PHE A 196 -5.77 7.39 11.33
N ASN A 197 -4.47 7.54 11.10
CA ASN A 197 -3.60 6.54 10.49
C ASN A 197 -2.47 6.14 11.45
N LEU A 198 -2.16 4.84 11.55
CA LEU A 198 -0.88 4.35 12.04
C LEU A 198 0.07 4.17 10.84
N VAL A 199 1.24 4.79 10.92
CA VAL A 199 2.28 4.78 9.87
C VAL A 199 3.56 4.23 10.49
N THR A 200 4.33 3.40 9.79
CA THR A 200 5.70 3.05 10.17
C THR A 200 6.65 3.23 8.99
N GLY A 201 7.79 3.89 9.17
CA GLY A 201 8.76 4.14 8.09
C GLY A 201 8.14 4.87 6.88
N GLY A 202 7.18 5.76 7.11
CA GLY A 202 6.43 6.47 6.05
C GLY A 202 5.36 5.64 5.33
N LYS A 203 5.21 4.34 5.63
CA LYS A 203 4.17 3.46 5.09
C LYS A 203 2.98 3.39 6.04
N ARG A 204 1.78 3.62 5.52
CA ARG A 204 0.52 3.46 6.29
C ARG A 204 0.29 1.96 6.55
N LEU A 205 0.10 1.61 7.81
CA LEU A 205 -0.14 0.26 8.32
C LEU A 205 -1.65 0.02 8.52
N LEU A 206 -2.29 1.00 9.16
CA LEU A 206 -3.68 0.92 9.59
C LEU A 206 -4.30 2.31 9.50
N ALA A 207 -5.56 2.38 9.08
CA ALA A 207 -6.35 3.61 9.09
C ALA A 207 -7.74 3.31 9.63
N VAL A 208 -8.28 4.18 10.47
CA VAL A 208 -9.65 4.06 10.96
C VAL A 208 -10.52 5.03 10.17
N ARG A 209 -11.56 4.52 9.52
CA ARG A 209 -12.50 5.33 8.74
C ARG A 209 -13.44 6.10 9.67
N ASP A 210 -13.87 7.26 9.18
CA ASP A 210 -14.88 8.10 9.82
C ASP A 210 -16.22 7.87 9.12
N ASP A 211 -16.76 6.66 9.27
CA ASP A 211 -17.98 6.16 8.61
C ASP A 211 -19.10 5.78 9.59
N GLY A 212 -18.96 6.14 10.87
CA GLY A 212 -19.90 5.77 11.93
C GLY A 212 -19.74 4.34 12.46
N ALA A 213 -19.00 3.47 11.76
CA ALA A 213 -18.73 2.08 12.16
C ALA A 213 -17.30 1.84 12.66
N SER A 214 -16.42 2.86 12.59
CA SER A 214 -15.00 2.76 12.95
C SER A 214 -14.26 1.67 12.16
N THR A 215 -14.53 1.55 10.86
CA THR A 215 -13.94 0.52 10.01
C THR A 215 -12.42 0.63 9.97
N LEU A 216 -11.74 -0.47 10.31
CA LEU A 216 -10.28 -0.60 10.23
C LEU A 216 -9.83 -0.96 8.81
N GLU A 217 -9.21 -0.01 8.12
CA GLU A 217 -8.51 -0.23 6.85
C GLU A 217 -7.04 -0.60 7.11
N TYR A 218 -6.72 -1.89 6.97
CA TYR A 218 -5.34 -2.36 6.90
C TYR A 218 -4.80 -2.12 5.50
N ARG A 219 -3.76 -1.30 5.36
CA ARG A 219 -3.06 -1.21 4.08
C ARG A 219 -2.21 -2.46 3.89
N GLY A 220 -2.67 -3.30 2.97
CA GLY A 220 -2.08 -4.62 2.72
C GLY A 220 -2.59 -5.66 3.70
N ILE A 221 -3.92 -5.91 3.73
CA ILE A 221 -4.57 -6.99 4.50
C ILE A 221 -3.65 -8.22 4.55
N PRO A 222 -2.96 -8.48 5.67
CA PRO A 222 -2.07 -9.62 5.77
C PRO A 222 -2.98 -10.85 5.79
N LEU A 223 -2.85 -11.72 4.78
CA LEU A 223 -3.61 -12.98 4.75
C LEU A 223 -3.38 -13.81 6.02
N GLU A 224 -2.19 -13.66 6.62
CA GLU A 224 -1.75 -14.33 7.85
C GLU A 224 -2.67 -14.08 9.07
N THR A 225 -3.49 -13.02 9.05
CA THR A 225 -4.32 -12.64 10.20
C THR A 225 -5.82 -12.80 9.99
N HIS A 226 -6.27 -13.19 8.79
CA HIS A 226 -7.70 -13.13 8.39
C HIS A 226 -8.21 -14.41 7.69
N ILE A 227 -7.73 -15.58 8.12
CA ILE A 227 -8.20 -16.88 7.60
C ILE A 227 -9.71 -17.01 7.85
N GLY A 228 -10.48 -17.33 6.81
CA GLY A 228 -11.91 -17.64 6.90
C GLY A 228 -12.88 -16.48 7.15
N LEU A 229 -12.46 -15.21 7.10
CA LEU A 229 -13.31 -14.05 7.43
C LEU A 229 -13.34 -12.95 6.36
N LEU A 230 -12.76 -13.20 5.17
CA LEU A 230 -12.77 -12.22 4.09
C LEU A 230 -14.02 -12.38 3.23
N GLN A 231 -14.60 -11.25 2.80
CA GLN A 231 -15.74 -11.20 1.89
C GLN A 231 -15.49 -12.07 0.63
N ASN A 232 -16.51 -12.76 0.14
CA ASN A 232 -16.29 -13.76 -0.90
C ASN A 232 -16.28 -13.23 -2.34
N THR A 233 -16.20 -11.91 -2.55
CA THR A 233 -16.27 -11.33 -3.90
C THR A 233 -14.97 -11.55 -4.68
N LEU A 234 -15.11 -12.07 -5.90
CA LEU A 234 -14.02 -12.39 -6.82
C LEU A 234 -14.17 -11.62 -8.13
N GLY A 235 -13.12 -10.91 -8.54
CA GLY A 235 -12.98 -10.34 -9.87
C GLY A 235 -12.02 -11.13 -10.75
N GLY A 236 -12.24 -11.11 -12.07
CA GLY A 236 -11.30 -11.64 -13.06
C GLY A 236 -10.52 -10.52 -13.75
N PHE A 237 -9.19 -10.55 -13.75
CA PHE A 237 -8.35 -9.56 -14.43
C PHE A 237 -7.32 -10.27 -15.33
N GLY A 238 -7.33 -9.99 -16.62
CA GLY A 238 -6.47 -10.74 -17.53
C GLY A 238 -6.52 -10.38 -19.01
N ASP A 239 -6.04 -11.32 -19.82
CA ASP A 239 -6.00 -11.27 -21.28
C ASP A 239 -7.09 -12.18 -21.91
N SER A 240 -6.82 -12.76 -23.08
CA SER A 240 -7.74 -13.66 -23.79
C SER A 240 -8.16 -14.88 -22.98
N ILE A 241 -7.28 -15.44 -22.15
CA ILE A 241 -7.60 -16.66 -21.39
C ILE A 241 -8.69 -16.36 -20.35
N SER A 242 -8.66 -15.17 -19.75
CA SER A 242 -9.73 -14.71 -18.85
C SER A 242 -10.96 -14.27 -19.63
N ASP A 243 -10.79 -13.57 -20.76
CA ASP A 243 -11.91 -13.08 -21.58
C ASP A 243 -12.78 -14.20 -22.19
N ASN A 244 -12.15 -15.32 -22.57
CA ASN A 244 -12.76 -16.46 -23.25
C ASN A 244 -13.99 -17.05 -22.51
N GLY A 245 -14.03 -16.89 -21.18
CA GLY A 245 -15.12 -17.38 -20.34
C GLY A 245 -16.42 -16.58 -20.40
N ARG A 246 -16.38 -15.33 -20.88
CA ARG A 246 -17.58 -14.49 -21.01
C ARG A 246 -18.11 -14.60 -22.42
N ASN A 247 -19.41 -14.84 -22.58
CA ASN A 247 -20.03 -14.96 -23.90
C ASN A 247 -19.77 -13.70 -24.75
N PRO A 248 -19.50 -13.84 -26.04
CA PRO A 248 -19.35 -12.69 -26.94
C PRO A 248 -20.67 -11.91 -27.03
N ALA A 249 -20.58 -10.67 -27.49
CA ALA A 249 -21.77 -9.92 -27.87
C ALA A 249 -22.44 -10.61 -29.07
N ASP A 250 -23.76 -10.77 -29.00
CA ASP A 250 -24.55 -11.10 -30.19
C ASP A 250 -24.48 -9.91 -31.17
N ALA A 251 -24.54 -10.18 -32.48
CA ALA A 251 -24.39 -9.13 -33.49
C ALA A 251 -25.43 -8.00 -33.28
N GLY A 252 -24.94 -6.76 -33.17
CA GLY A 252 -25.78 -5.59 -32.94
C GLY A 252 -26.29 -5.41 -31.50
N LYS A 253 -25.87 -6.25 -30.54
CA LYS A 253 -26.30 -6.18 -29.14
C LYS A 253 -25.14 -5.88 -28.19
N PRO A 254 -25.38 -5.24 -27.03
CA PRO A 254 -24.36 -5.09 -26.00
C PRO A 254 -23.94 -6.45 -25.43
N ARG A 255 -22.67 -6.58 -25.04
CA ARG A 255 -22.16 -7.81 -24.40
C ARG A 255 -22.74 -7.97 -23.00
N GLY A 256 -23.57 -8.98 -22.80
CA GLY A 256 -24.16 -9.31 -21.50
C GLY A 256 -23.16 -9.87 -20.47
N TRP A 257 -23.68 -10.27 -19.32
CA TRP A 257 -22.93 -10.88 -18.20
C TRP A 257 -23.26 -12.37 -18.04
N THR A 258 -23.30 -13.09 -19.16
CA THR A 258 -23.41 -14.55 -19.17
C THR A 258 -22.06 -15.20 -19.41
N TYR A 259 -21.85 -16.35 -18.78
CA TYR A 259 -20.61 -17.10 -18.82
C TYR A 259 -20.79 -18.45 -19.49
N ASN A 260 -19.76 -18.87 -20.22
CA ASN A 260 -19.68 -20.19 -20.83
C ASN A 260 -18.72 -21.08 -20.03
N ALA A 261 -18.64 -22.36 -20.41
CA ALA A 261 -17.85 -23.35 -19.67
C ALA A 261 -16.32 -23.15 -19.79
N ARG A 262 -15.84 -22.15 -20.54
CA ARG A 262 -14.43 -21.73 -20.55
C ARG A 262 -14.10 -20.70 -19.47
N SER A 263 -15.09 -20.24 -18.69
CA SER A 263 -14.86 -19.34 -17.55
C SER A 263 -14.37 -20.12 -16.34
N TRP A 264 -13.06 -20.15 -16.16
CA TRP A 264 -12.43 -20.79 -15.02
C TRP A 264 -12.76 -20.07 -13.69
N GLN A 265 -13.03 -18.76 -13.71
CA GLN A 265 -13.52 -18.04 -12.53
C GLN A 265 -14.95 -18.45 -12.16
N MET A 266 -15.84 -18.64 -13.16
CA MET A 266 -17.19 -19.14 -12.90
C MET A 266 -17.15 -20.59 -12.40
N TRP A 267 -16.27 -21.43 -12.95
CA TRP A 267 -16.03 -22.76 -12.39
C TRP A 267 -15.62 -22.71 -10.92
N ALA A 268 -14.74 -21.78 -10.52
CA ALA A 268 -14.37 -21.65 -9.12
C ALA A 268 -15.56 -21.27 -8.22
N SER A 269 -16.45 -20.40 -8.70
CA SER A 269 -17.73 -20.11 -8.04
C SER A 269 -18.55 -21.39 -7.88
N LEU A 270 -18.75 -22.16 -8.95
CA LEU A 270 -19.53 -23.41 -8.93
C LEU A 270 -18.94 -24.47 -7.97
N PHE A 271 -17.63 -24.71 -8.02
CA PHE A 271 -16.95 -25.67 -7.12
C PHE A 271 -17.03 -25.27 -5.65
N SER A 272 -17.08 -23.97 -5.37
CA SER A 272 -17.24 -23.46 -4.01
C SER A 272 -18.70 -23.48 -3.52
N ASN A 273 -19.63 -24.10 -4.28
CA ASN A 273 -21.07 -24.01 -4.05
C ASN A 273 -21.57 -22.55 -3.99
N GLY A 274 -21.05 -21.70 -4.87
CA GLY A 274 -21.37 -20.28 -4.94
C GLY A 274 -20.83 -19.45 -3.77
N ARG A 275 -20.05 -20.05 -2.86
CA ARG A 275 -19.38 -19.34 -1.76
C ARG A 275 -18.52 -18.22 -2.33
N ILE A 276 -17.65 -18.53 -3.29
CA ILE A 276 -16.90 -17.54 -4.08
C ILE A 276 -17.88 -16.87 -5.04
N LYS A 277 -18.09 -15.58 -4.84
CA LYS A 277 -19.05 -14.78 -5.60
C LYS A 277 -18.35 -14.04 -6.72
N TYR A 278 -18.50 -14.50 -7.94
CA TYR A 278 -17.92 -13.81 -9.10
C TYR A 278 -18.70 -12.53 -9.40
N VAL A 279 -18.03 -11.37 -9.38
CA VAL A 279 -18.69 -10.05 -9.50
C VAL A 279 -18.38 -9.32 -10.80
N GLY A 280 -17.42 -9.80 -11.59
CA GLY A 280 -17.04 -9.11 -12.81
C GLY A 280 -15.73 -9.59 -13.40
N GLN A 281 -15.49 -9.17 -14.65
CA GLN A 281 -14.35 -9.55 -15.45
C GLN A 281 -13.84 -8.33 -16.23
N TRP A 282 -12.56 -8.02 -16.07
CA TRP A 282 -11.83 -6.97 -16.78
C TRP A 282 -10.69 -7.63 -17.55
N ALA A 283 -11.04 -8.19 -18.69
CA ALA A 283 -10.13 -8.91 -19.55
C ALA A 283 -10.52 -8.72 -21.00
N THR A 284 -9.52 -8.65 -21.88
CA THR A 284 -9.70 -8.52 -23.34
C THR A 284 -8.67 -9.37 -24.06
N GLY A 285 -9.11 -10.03 -25.12
CA GLY A 285 -8.22 -10.82 -25.98
C GLY A 285 -7.08 -10.00 -26.59
N GLY A 286 -5.87 -10.57 -26.58
CA GLY A 286 -4.67 -9.96 -27.16
C GLY A 286 -3.99 -8.89 -26.31
N TYR A 287 -4.54 -8.54 -25.14
CA TYR A 287 -3.98 -7.48 -24.29
C TYR A 287 -2.64 -7.86 -23.67
N THR A 288 -1.70 -6.92 -23.72
CA THR A 288 -0.46 -6.97 -22.96
C THR A 288 -0.67 -6.47 -21.53
N THR A 289 0.32 -6.66 -20.65
CA THR A 289 0.27 -6.09 -19.30
C THR A 289 0.13 -4.57 -19.30
N ALA A 290 0.64 -3.88 -20.33
CA ALA A 290 0.48 -2.43 -20.48
C ALA A 290 -0.96 -2.04 -20.89
N ASP A 291 -1.60 -2.81 -21.78
CA ASP A 291 -2.99 -2.59 -22.17
C ASP A 291 -3.94 -2.83 -20.98
N MET A 292 -3.67 -3.87 -20.18
CA MET A 292 -4.40 -4.15 -18.94
C MET A 292 -4.35 -2.97 -17.96
N ILE A 293 -3.18 -2.32 -17.82
CA ILE A 293 -3.05 -1.10 -17.00
C ILE A 293 -3.94 0.03 -17.55
N ARG A 294 -3.90 0.24 -18.86
CA ARG A 294 -4.61 1.34 -19.53
C ARG A 294 -6.13 1.22 -19.39
N ASP A 295 -6.68 0.04 -19.68
CA ASP A 295 -8.11 -0.10 -19.94
C ASP A 295 -8.87 -0.80 -18.79
N HIS A 296 -8.18 -1.65 -18.03
CA HIS A 296 -8.85 -2.56 -17.09
C HIS A 296 -8.58 -2.21 -15.63
N LEU A 297 -7.42 -1.66 -15.30
CA LEU A 297 -7.01 -1.48 -13.90
C LEU A 297 -7.95 -0.53 -13.15
N LYS A 298 -8.28 0.62 -13.74
CA LYS A 298 -9.18 1.61 -13.13
C LYS A 298 -10.60 1.05 -12.87
N PRO A 299 -11.30 0.47 -13.86
CA PRO A 299 -12.64 -0.08 -13.61
C PRO A 299 -12.61 -1.30 -12.67
N ALA A 300 -11.58 -2.15 -12.70
CA ALA A 300 -11.42 -3.25 -11.76
C ALA A 300 -11.28 -2.77 -10.30
N ILE A 301 -10.51 -1.70 -10.07
CA ILE A 301 -10.39 -1.07 -8.75
C ILE A 301 -11.73 -0.46 -8.31
N ALA A 302 -12.47 0.17 -9.23
CA ALA A 302 -13.75 0.80 -8.91
C ALA A 302 -14.81 -0.21 -8.42
N ALA A 303 -14.78 -1.45 -8.94
CA ALA A 303 -15.68 -2.52 -8.53
C ALA A 303 -15.37 -3.14 -7.16
N LYS A 304 -14.17 -2.88 -6.61
CA LYS A 304 -13.75 -3.29 -5.26
C LYS A 304 -14.04 -4.75 -4.87
N PRO A 305 -13.74 -5.76 -5.70
CA PRO A 305 -13.82 -7.14 -5.25
C PRO A 305 -12.81 -7.40 -4.11
N ARG A 306 -13.11 -8.32 -3.20
CA ARG A 306 -12.21 -8.69 -2.10
C ARG A 306 -10.97 -9.39 -2.65
N PHE A 307 -11.17 -10.30 -3.59
CA PHE A 307 -10.15 -11.03 -4.33
C PHE A 307 -10.21 -10.68 -5.82
N ILE A 308 -9.06 -10.60 -6.48
CA ILE A 308 -9.02 -10.43 -7.94
C ILE A 308 -7.93 -11.30 -8.55
N THR A 309 -8.27 -12.15 -9.52
CA THR A 309 -7.27 -12.97 -10.19
C THR A 309 -6.46 -12.13 -11.15
N PHE A 310 -5.13 -12.25 -11.14
CA PHE A 310 -4.26 -11.73 -12.17
C PHE A 310 -3.75 -12.88 -13.04
N LEU A 311 -4.12 -12.89 -14.32
CA LEU A 311 -3.57 -13.81 -15.34
C LEU A 311 -3.27 -13.02 -16.61
N GLY A 312 -1.99 -12.80 -16.90
CA GLY A 312 -1.55 -12.08 -18.11
C GLY A 312 -0.05 -12.17 -18.32
N GLY A 313 0.42 -11.60 -19.43
CA GLY A 313 1.84 -11.59 -19.82
C GLY A 313 2.16 -12.45 -21.04
N ARG A 314 1.24 -13.32 -21.48
CA ARG A 314 1.46 -14.17 -22.66
C ARG A 314 1.70 -13.33 -23.92
N ASN A 315 0.87 -12.32 -24.16
CA ASN A 315 1.00 -11.45 -25.33
C ASN A 315 2.31 -10.65 -25.30
N ASP A 316 2.75 -10.23 -24.11
CA ASP A 316 4.04 -9.55 -23.95
C ASP A 316 5.24 -10.47 -24.24
N VAL A 317 5.10 -11.77 -23.95
CA VAL A 317 6.16 -12.77 -24.17
C VAL A 317 6.40 -13.04 -25.65
N ILE A 318 5.35 -13.10 -26.47
CA ILE A 318 5.43 -13.56 -27.87
C ILE A 318 5.57 -12.47 -28.92
N GLN A 319 5.15 -11.23 -28.63
CA GLN A 319 5.18 -10.19 -29.64
C GLN A 319 6.63 -9.82 -29.99
N LYS A 320 6.97 -9.96 -31.28
CA LYS A 320 8.23 -9.54 -31.89
C LYS A 320 8.01 -8.33 -32.81
N ASN A 321 9.01 -7.47 -32.92
CA ASN A 321 9.09 -6.41 -33.92
C ASN A 321 9.38 -7.03 -35.30
N SER A 322 9.27 -6.22 -36.36
CA SER A 322 9.55 -6.68 -37.74
C SER A 322 10.98 -7.18 -37.95
N ASP A 323 11.92 -6.77 -37.11
CA ASP A 323 13.31 -7.22 -37.11
C ASP A 323 13.56 -8.53 -36.34
N GLY A 324 12.49 -9.14 -35.80
CA GLY A 324 12.55 -10.37 -35.01
C GLY A 324 12.90 -10.17 -33.53
N SER A 325 13.22 -8.94 -33.09
CA SER A 325 13.48 -8.64 -31.68
C SER A 325 12.20 -8.69 -30.85
N PHE A 326 12.30 -9.06 -29.57
CA PHE A 326 11.16 -9.03 -28.66
C PHE A 326 10.70 -7.60 -28.40
N LYS A 327 9.40 -7.34 -28.57
CA LYS A 327 8.81 -6.01 -28.37
C LYS A 327 8.88 -5.55 -26.91
N PHE A 328 8.85 -6.48 -25.97
CA PHE A 328 8.85 -6.20 -24.54
C PHE A 328 9.98 -6.96 -23.83
N SER A 329 10.72 -6.30 -22.94
CA SER A 329 11.70 -6.98 -22.09
C SER A 329 11.02 -7.62 -20.88
N ILE A 330 11.62 -8.67 -20.31
CA ILE A 330 11.13 -9.29 -19.07
C ILE A 330 11.04 -8.26 -17.93
N ALA A 331 11.97 -7.30 -17.88
CA ALA A 331 11.96 -6.22 -16.89
C ALA A 331 10.72 -5.32 -17.02
N VAL A 332 10.29 -4.99 -18.25
CA VAL A 332 9.07 -4.20 -18.48
C VAL A 332 7.84 -4.97 -18.05
N ILE A 333 7.72 -6.24 -18.45
CA ILE A 333 6.57 -7.10 -18.10
C ILE A 333 6.44 -7.21 -16.58
N THR A 334 7.52 -7.59 -15.90
CA THR A 334 7.53 -7.75 -14.44
C THR A 334 7.28 -6.43 -13.70
N SER A 335 7.72 -5.29 -14.24
CA SER A 335 7.42 -3.97 -13.67
C SER A 335 5.93 -3.62 -13.77
N ASN A 336 5.29 -3.91 -14.91
CA ASN A 336 3.86 -3.72 -15.08
C ASN A 336 3.06 -4.60 -14.13
N VAL A 337 3.45 -5.88 -13.97
CA VAL A 337 2.81 -6.79 -13.00
C VAL A 337 2.94 -6.24 -11.58
N LYS A 338 4.15 -5.82 -11.16
CA LYS A 338 4.34 -5.21 -9.82
C LYS A 338 3.41 -4.01 -9.62
N TYR A 339 3.29 -3.15 -10.62
CA TYR A 339 2.41 -1.98 -10.57
C TYR A 339 0.94 -2.40 -10.39
N ILE A 340 0.42 -3.29 -11.23
CA ILE A 340 -0.97 -3.78 -11.16
C ILE A 340 -1.28 -4.36 -9.76
N LEU A 341 -0.45 -5.30 -9.30
CA LEU A 341 -0.68 -5.98 -8.01
C LEU A 341 -0.57 -5.00 -6.83
N THR A 342 0.34 -4.02 -6.92
CA THR A 342 0.49 -2.96 -5.92
C THR A 342 -0.74 -2.05 -5.88
N GLU A 343 -1.29 -1.66 -7.04
CA GLU A 343 -2.47 -0.81 -7.09
C GLU A 343 -3.70 -1.52 -6.54
N PHE A 344 -3.88 -2.81 -6.81
CA PHE A 344 -4.92 -3.60 -6.13
C PHE A 344 -4.74 -3.60 -4.61
N ARG A 345 -3.54 -3.91 -4.10
CA ARG A 345 -3.27 -3.88 -2.66
C ARG A 345 -3.54 -2.52 -2.02
N LYS A 346 -3.11 -1.42 -2.66
CA LYS A 346 -3.30 -0.05 -2.16
C LYS A 346 -4.77 0.34 -2.04
N ASN A 347 -5.62 -0.25 -2.87
CA ASN A 347 -7.06 -0.04 -2.86
C ASN A 347 -7.81 -1.10 -2.04
N GLY A 348 -7.08 -1.86 -1.21
CA GLY A 348 -7.67 -2.86 -0.36
C GLY A 348 -8.36 -3.95 -1.18
N ILE A 349 -7.73 -4.43 -2.26
CA ILE A 349 -8.10 -5.60 -3.08
C ILE A 349 -6.96 -6.63 -2.93
N ILE A 350 -7.26 -7.93 -2.76
CA ILE A 350 -6.25 -8.98 -2.61
C ILE A 350 -6.02 -9.61 -3.99
N PRO A 351 -4.84 -9.42 -4.61
CA PRO A 351 -4.51 -10.09 -5.84
C PRO A 351 -4.32 -11.58 -5.60
N VAL A 352 -4.95 -12.41 -6.42
CA VAL A 352 -4.72 -13.85 -6.56
C VAL A 352 -3.83 -14.01 -7.78
N VAL A 353 -2.55 -14.26 -7.57
CA VAL A 353 -1.55 -14.30 -8.64
C VAL A 353 -1.61 -15.65 -9.32
N CYS A 354 -1.89 -15.68 -10.61
CA CYS A 354 -1.89 -16.91 -11.40
C CYS A 354 -0.61 -17.01 -12.23
N SER A 355 0.03 -18.18 -12.30
CA SER A 355 0.99 -18.44 -13.38
C SER A 355 0.28 -18.39 -14.73
N MET A 356 1.02 -18.14 -15.81
CA MET A 356 0.53 -18.45 -17.15
C MET A 356 0.21 -19.94 -17.22
N ALA A 357 -0.95 -20.28 -17.79
CA ALA A 357 -1.32 -21.66 -18.08
C ALA A 357 -0.32 -22.31 -19.06
N ALA A 358 -0.46 -23.60 -19.31
CA ALA A 358 0.32 -24.30 -20.32
C ALA A 358 0.27 -23.58 -21.68
N GLN A 359 1.33 -23.72 -22.47
CA GLN A 359 1.46 -23.08 -23.78
C GLN A 359 2.14 -24.07 -24.73
N ASN A 360 1.56 -24.30 -25.91
CA ASN A 360 2.19 -25.13 -26.94
C ASN A 360 3.24 -24.33 -27.72
N ASN A 361 4.30 -23.91 -27.04
CA ASN A 361 5.46 -23.31 -27.71
C ASN A 361 6.55 -24.33 -27.93
N SER A 362 6.89 -24.55 -29.19
CA SER A 362 8.09 -25.28 -29.60
C SER A 362 9.34 -24.39 -29.68
N ASP A 363 9.17 -23.06 -29.70
CA ASP A 363 10.29 -22.10 -29.70
C ASP A 363 10.96 -22.01 -28.30
N PRO A 364 12.25 -22.38 -28.19
CA PRO A 364 12.97 -22.32 -26.92
C PRO A 364 13.07 -20.91 -26.32
N GLU A 365 13.10 -19.85 -27.15
CA GLU A 365 13.16 -18.46 -26.66
C GLU A 365 11.85 -18.07 -25.97
N PHE A 366 10.71 -18.42 -26.57
CA PHE A 366 9.41 -18.20 -25.94
C PHE A 366 9.31 -18.99 -24.65
N LYS A 367 9.70 -20.26 -24.65
CA LYS A 367 9.63 -21.11 -23.46
C LYS A 367 10.48 -20.58 -22.29
N SER A 368 11.71 -20.14 -22.58
CA SER A 368 12.60 -19.54 -21.59
C SER A 368 11.97 -18.31 -20.93
N ARG A 369 11.37 -17.43 -21.74
CA ARG A 369 10.69 -16.22 -21.27
C ARG A 369 9.45 -16.53 -20.45
N GLU A 370 8.65 -17.52 -20.85
CA GLU A 370 7.48 -17.97 -20.09
C GLU A 370 7.87 -18.48 -18.71
N ASN A 371 8.89 -19.32 -18.66
CA ASN A 371 9.43 -19.85 -17.42
C ASN A 371 9.94 -18.73 -16.51
N ALA A 372 10.63 -17.72 -17.07
CA ALA A 372 11.09 -16.56 -16.32
C ALA A 372 9.94 -15.75 -15.72
N ILE A 373 8.86 -15.51 -16.47
CA ILE A 373 7.67 -14.81 -15.96
C ILE A 373 6.95 -15.64 -14.90
N ASN A 374 6.75 -16.94 -15.12
CA ASN A 374 6.11 -17.83 -14.14
C ASN A 374 6.92 -17.94 -12.83
N ALA A 375 8.25 -18.03 -12.93
CA ALA A 375 9.13 -18.01 -11.77
C ALA A 375 9.04 -16.69 -11.01
N PHE A 376 9.03 -15.55 -11.73
CA PHE A 376 8.82 -14.24 -11.13
C PHE A 376 7.47 -14.14 -10.41
N LEU A 377 6.37 -14.55 -11.05
CA LEU A 377 5.02 -14.49 -10.48
C LEU A 377 4.94 -15.27 -9.16
N ARG A 378 5.51 -16.48 -9.11
CA ARG A 378 5.58 -17.28 -7.89
C ARG A 378 6.41 -16.60 -6.81
N ALA A 379 7.62 -16.17 -7.15
CA ALA A 379 8.54 -15.54 -6.19
C ALA A 379 7.94 -14.25 -5.62
N TYR A 380 7.32 -13.42 -6.47
CA TYR A 380 6.70 -12.18 -6.05
C TYR A 380 5.43 -12.42 -5.22
N ALA A 381 4.61 -13.42 -5.58
CA ALA A 381 3.46 -13.81 -4.77
C ALA A 381 3.87 -14.26 -3.37
N CYS A 382 4.90 -15.09 -3.27
CA CYS A 382 5.48 -15.52 -2.00
C CYS A 382 6.00 -14.34 -1.17
N GLN A 383 6.83 -13.48 -1.79
CA GLN A 383 7.42 -12.32 -1.11
C GLN A 383 6.36 -11.34 -0.57
N GLN A 384 5.24 -11.17 -1.26
CA GLN A 384 4.19 -10.21 -0.90
C GLN A 384 3.02 -10.83 -0.12
N GLY A 385 3.06 -12.14 0.16
CA GLY A 385 1.98 -12.88 0.81
C GLY A 385 0.67 -12.81 0.00
N TYR A 386 0.73 -13.06 -1.30
CA TYR A 386 -0.45 -13.23 -2.16
C TYR A 386 -0.85 -14.70 -2.29
N PRO A 387 -2.14 -15.04 -2.44
CA PRO A 387 -2.53 -16.38 -2.86
C PRO A 387 -1.97 -16.60 -4.27
N PHE A 388 -1.34 -17.75 -4.49
CA PHE A 388 -0.78 -18.13 -5.78
C PHE A 388 -1.52 -19.35 -6.31
N VAL A 389 -1.96 -19.27 -7.58
CA VAL A 389 -2.60 -20.38 -8.28
C VAL A 389 -1.69 -20.80 -9.43
N ASP A 390 -1.18 -22.02 -9.35
CA ASP A 390 -0.31 -22.55 -10.40
C ASP A 390 -1.13 -23.11 -11.57
N MET A 391 -1.60 -22.22 -12.44
CA MET A 391 -2.35 -22.59 -13.64
C MET A 391 -1.54 -23.48 -14.58
N ARG A 392 -0.22 -23.28 -14.67
CA ARG A 392 0.65 -24.18 -15.43
C ARG A 392 0.57 -25.60 -14.87
N ALA A 393 0.75 -25.79 -13.58
CA ALA A 393 0.65 -27.14 -12.99
C ALA A 393 -0.73 -27.78 -13.19
N ALA A 394 -1.81 -26.98 -13.17
CA ALA A 394 -3.15 -27.48 -13.45
C ALA A 394 -3.31 -28.01 -14.90
N THR A 395 -2.58 -27.42 -15.85
CA THR A 395 -2.85 -27.57 -17.30
C THR A 395 -1.75 -28.24 -18.12
N VAL A 396 -0.52 -28.31 -17.61
CA VAL A 396 0.65 -28.81 -18.36
C VAL A 396 0.71 -30.32 -18.36
N ASP A 397 1.03 -30.89 -19.52
CA ASP A 397 1.45 -32.27 -19.63
C ASP A 397 2.95 -32.38 -19.32
N PRO A 398 3.35 -33.11 -18.28
CA PRO A 398 4.76 -33.24 -17.90
C PRO A 398 5.62 -33.94 -18.97
N ALA A 399 5.03 -34.75 -19.86
CA ALA A 399 5.78 -35.46 -20.89
C ALA A 399 6.13 -34.56 -22.09
N THR A 400 5.23 -33.65 -22.46
CA THR A 400 5.35 -32.83 -23.67
C THR A 400 5.68 -31.37 -23.39
N ASP A 401 5.56 -30.91 -22.14
CA ASP A 401 5.64 -29.50 -21.74
C ASP A 401 4.61 -28.59 -22.46
N GLY A 402 3.60 -29.21 -23.07
CA GLY A 402 2.45 -28.57 -23.69
C GLY A 402 1.20 -28.68 -22.83
N TRP A 403 0.05 -28.45 -23.44
CA TRP A 403 -1.24 -28.68 -22.79
C TRP A 403 -1.50 -30.18 -22.60
N LYS A 404 -2.14 -30.55 -21.48
CA LYS A 404 -2.75 -31.87 -21.32
C LYS A 404 -3.72 -32.15 -22.46
N GLU A 405 -3.81 -33.42 -22.84
CA GLU A 405 -4.72 -33.87 -23.90
C GLU A 405 -6.15 -33.36 -23.66
N GLY A 406 -6.74 -32.73 -24.67
CA GLY A 406 -8.08 -32.18 -24.63
C GLY A 406 -8.26 -30.90 -23.81
N TYR A 407 -7.19 -30.28 -23.28
CA TYR A 407 -7.33 -29.07 -22.46
C TYR A 407 -7.30 -27.77 -23.26
N ASN A 408 -6.70 -27.76 -24.45
CA ASN A 408 -6.64 -26.60 -25.33
C ASN A 408 -7.51 -26.77 -26.59
N GLY A 409 -7.80 -25.64 -27.23
CA GLY A 409 -8.59 -25.61 -28.45
C GLY A 409 -7.86 -26.13 -29.67
N VAL A 410 -8.54 -26.05 -30.81
CA VAL A 410 -7.97 -26.25 -32.14
C VAL A 410 -8.26 -24.98 -32.93
N LEU A 411 -7.24 -24.46 -33.60
CA LEU A 411 -7.35 -23.30 -34.49
C LEU A 411 -8.11 -23.68 -35.76
N GLY A 412 -8.58 -22.68 -36.52
CA GLY A 412 -9.30 -22.90 -37.78
C GLY A 412 -8.49 -23.63 -38.86
N ASN A 413 -7.16 -23.70 -38.72
CA ASN A 413 -6.26 -24.45 -39.59
C ASN A 413 -6.01 -25.90 -39.12
N GLY A 414 -6.74 -26.38 -38.11
CA GLY A 414 -6.63 -27.73 -37.55
C GLY A 414 -5.46 -27.94 -36.59
N GLN A 415 -4.62 -26.92 -36.34
CA GLN A 415 -3.51 -27.03 -35.39
C GLN A 415 -3.99 -26.79 -33.95
N PRO A 416 -3.32 -27.39 -32.94
CA PRO A 416 -3.63 -27.12 -31.54
C PRO A 416 -3.53 -25.61 -31.24
N ASP A 417 -4.51 -25.07 -30.54
CA ASP A 417 -4.47 -23.70 -30.04
C ASP A 417 -3.29 -23.56 -29.08
N PRO A 418 -2.38 -22.59 -29.29
CA PRO A 418 -1.19 -22.47 -28.48
C PRO A 418 -1.47 -22.03 -27.04
N SER A 419 -2.60 -21.36 -26.79
CA SER A 419 -2.80 -20.56 -25.58
C SER A 419 -4.16 -20.69 -24.90
N HIS A 420 -5.23 -21.04 -25.62
CA HIS A 420 -6.58 -20.96 -25.06
C HIS A 420 -7.09 -22.32 -24.57
N PRO A 421 -7.54 -22.40 -23.30
CA PRO A 421 -8.19 -23.60 -22.81
C PRO A 421 -9.57 -23.78 -23.46
N VAL A 422 -9.94 -25.03 -23.72
CA VAL A 422 -11.35 -25.42 -23.88
C VAL A 422 -12.01 -25.59 -22.51
N ALA A 423 -13.28 -25.96 -22.49
CA ALA A 423 -14.05 -26.07 -21.25
C ALA A 423 -13.42 -27.03 -20.23
N LEU A 424 -12.84 -28.16 -20.68
CA LEU A 424 -12.15 -29.10 -19.80
C LEU A 424 -10.90 -28.47 -19.14
N GLY A 425 -10.08 -27.74 -19.90
CA GLY A 425 -8.93 -27.02 -19.33
C GLY A 425 -9.37 -25.97 -18.30
N ALA A 426 -10.41 -25.20 -18.63
CA ALA A 426 -10.97 -24.20 -17.73
C ALA A 426 -11.60 -24.80 -16.47
N TYR A 427 -12.21 -25.98 -16.55
CA TYR A 427 -12.74 -26.74 -15.41
C TYR A 427 -11.63 -27.02 -14.39
N HIS A 428 -10.48 -27.53 -14.83
CA HIS A 428 -9.37 -27.81 -13.93
C HIS A 428 -8.68 -26.55 -13.39
N MET A 429 -8.60 -25.48 -14.19
CA MET A 429 -8.15 -24.17 -13.71
C MET A 429 -9.08 -23.60 -12.62
N GLY A 430 -10.39 -23.72 -12.81
CA GLY A 430 -11.38 -23.27 -11.83
C GLY A 430 -11.35 -24.07 -10.55
N LYS A 431 -11.13 -25.38 -10.64
CA LYS A 431 -10.92 -26.25 -9.45
C LYS A 431 -9.69 -25.81 -8.65
N ALA A 432 -8.57 -25.54 -9.33
CA ALA A 432 -7.36 -25.05 -8.68
C ALA A 432 -7.56 -23.69 -8.01
N LEU A 433 -8.31 -22.77 -8.66
CA LEU A 433 -8.64 -21.47 -8.07
C LEU A 433 -9.53 -21.61 -6.83
N ALA A 434 -10.57 -22.45 -6.88
CA ALA A 434 -11.47 -22.68 -5.74
C ALA A 434 -10.70 -23.21 -4.52
N SER A 435 -9.88 -24.24 -4.71
CA SER A 435 -9.06 -24.81 -3.63
C SER A 435 -8.06 -23.81 -3.05
N ALA A 436 -7.46 -22.94 -3.87
CA ALA A 436 -6.52 -21.93 -3.40
C ALA A 436 -7.19 -20.82 -2.57
N LEU A 437 -8.48 -20.53 -2.81
CA LEU A 437 -9.22 -19.49 -2.12
C LEU A 437 -10.02 -19.97 -0.90
N GLU A 438 -10.31 -21.27 -0.84
CA GLU A 438 -11.10 -21.88 0.24
C GLU A 438 -10.68 -21.44 1.66
N PRO A 439 -9.38 -21.40 2.04
CA PRO A 439 -8.98 -21.01 3.39
C PRO A 439 -9.26 -19.54 3.73
N TYR A 440 -9.41 -18.67 2.74
CA TYR A 440 -9.48 -17.22 2.95
C TYR A 440 -10.91 -16.68 2.93
N THR A 441 -11.80 -17.36 2.23
CA THR A 441 -13.21 -16.95 2.06
C THR A 441 -14.01 -17.17 3.34
N MET A 442 -15.02 -16.35 3.62
CA MET A 442 -15.99 -16.58 4.70
C MET A 442 -16.91 -17.76 4.38
N PRO A 443 -17.34 -18.57 5.36
CA PRO A 443 -18.24 -19.72 5.16
C PRO A 443 -19.71 -19.29 4.96
N ILE A 444 -19.92 -18.21 4.19
CA ILE A 444 -21.23 -17.71 3.80
C ILE A 444 -21.53 -18.18 2.39
N TYR A 445 -22.66 -18.88 2.25
CA TYR A 445 -23.17 -19.41 0.99
C TYR A 445 -24.29 -18.53 0.46
N PRO A 446 -24.52 -18.50 -0.87
CA PRO A 446 -25.62 -17.75 -1.45
C PRO A 446 -26.96 -18.30 -0.95
N GLN A 447 -27.94 -17.40 -0.79
CA GLN A 447 -29.31 -17.81 -0.49
C GLN A 447 -29.86 -18.65 -1.65
N LEU A 448 -30.47 -19.78 -1.32
CA LEU A 448 -31.20 -20.63 -2.26
C LEU A 448 -32.67 -20.69 -1.81
N ALA A 449 -33.57 -21.03 -2.73
CA ALA A 449 -34.95 -21.26 -2.31
C ALA A 449 -35.02 -22.50 -1.40
N ILE A 450 -35.76 -22.35 -0.30
CA ILE A 450 -36.00 -23.39 0.71
C ILE A 450 -37.49 -23.67 0.91
N ALA A 451 -38.36 -22.89 0.27
CA ALA A 451 -39.81 -23.07 0.25
C ALA A 451 -40.37 -22.55 -1.08
N ASN A 452 -41.59 -22.96 -1.43
CA ASN A 452 -42.44 -22.28 -2.41
C ASN A 452 -43.27 -21.22 -1.65
N PRO A 453 -42.81 -19.98 -1.47
CA PRO A 453 -43.63 -18.98 -0.80
C PRO A 453 -44.83 -18.61 -1.69
N THR A 454 -46.01 -18.59 -1.09
CA THR A 454 -47.25 -18.04 -1.67
C THR A 454 -47.40 -16.54 -1.43
N THR A 455 -46.43 -15.91 -0.77
CA THR A 455 -46.51 -14.49 -0.37
C THR A 455 -46.05 -13.57 -1.49
N GLN A 456 -47.01 -12.84 -2.06
CA GLN A 456 -46.78 -11.54 -2.68
C GLN A 456 -45.83 -10.72 -1.78
N ASP A 457 -44.81 -10.09 -2.37
CA ASP A 457 -43.79 -9.26 -1.69
C ASP A 457 -42.67 -9.98 -0.91
N GLY A 458 -42.54 -11.31 -1.05
CA GLY A 458 -41.37 -12.05 -0.54
C GLY A 458 -40.06 -11.64 -1.23
N PRO A 459 -38.88 -11.90 -0.62
CA PRO A 459 -37.60 -11.50 -1.19
C PRO A 459 -37.29 -12.23 -2.51
N ASN A 460 -37.86 -13.42 -2.75
CA ASN A 460 -37.73 -14.15 -4.01
C ASN A 460 -38.93 -13.86 -4.92
N THR A 461 -38.68 -13.40 -6.15
CA THR A 461 -39.75 -13.20 -7.15
C THR A 461 -39.98 -14.39 -8.07
N ILE A 462 -39.16 -15.43 -8.00
CA ILE A 462 -39.39 -16.67 -8.74
C ILE A 462 -40.61 -17.38 -8.15
N VAL A 463 -41.59 -17.70 -9.00
CA VAL A 463 -42.79 -18.45 -8.61
C VAL A 463 -42.50 -19.94 -8.76
N ASN A 464 -42.97 -20.74 -7.78
CA ASN A 464 -42.73 -22.19 -7.70
C ASN A 464 -41.23 -22.56 -7.80
N PRO A 465 -40.35 -21.92 -6.99
CA PRO A 465 -38.90 -22.06 -7.10
C PRO A 465 -38.35 -23.46 -6.75
N LEU A 466 -39.15 -24.29 -6.08
CA LEU A 466 -38.85 -25.68 -5.75
C LEU A 466 -39.55 -26.70 -6.67
N PHE A 467 -40.30 -26.24 -7.68
CA PHE A 467 -41.02 -27.08 -8.64
C PHE A 467 -41.96 -28.13 -8.00
N LEU A 468 -42.53 -27.83 -6.83
CA LEU A 468 -43.44 -28.73 -6.11
C LEU A 468 -44.85 -28.73 -6.73
N ASP A 469 -45.23 -27.62 -7.34
CA ASP A 469 -46.55 -27.44 -7.95
C ASP A 469 -46.48 -27.70 -9.46
N SER A 470 -47.38 -28.54 -9.99
CA SER A 470 -47.45 -28.82 -11.42
C SER A 470 -48.85 -28.56 -11.99
N ALA A 471 -48.92 -28.01 -13.19
CA ALA A 471 -50.14 -27.74 -13.94
C ALA A 471 -49.93 -28.13 -15.40
N ALA A 472 -50.83 -28.95 -15.95
CA ALA A 472 -50.79 -29.41 -17.35
C ALA A 472 -49.43 -30.02 -17.78
N GLY A 473 -48.75 -30.74 -16.88
CA GLY A 473 -47.47 -31.38 -17.16
C GLY A 473 -46.25 -30.45 -17.11
N ALA A 474 -46.43 -29.19 -16.71
CA ALA A 474 -45.36 -28.21 -16.50
C ALA A 474 -45.35 -27.68 -15.05
N PRO A 475 -44.24 -27.13 -14.55
CA PRO A 475 -44.25 -26.45 -13.26
C PRO A 475 -45.20 -25.24 -13.31
N ALA A 476 -46.09 -25.12 -12.33
CA ALA A 476 -47.02 -23.99 -12.26
C ALA A 476 -46.25 -22.65 -12.26
N GLY A 477 -46.71 -21.68 -13.05
CA GLY A 477 -46.05 -20.38 -13.22
C GLY A 477 -44.86 -20.36 -14.19
N TRP A 478 -44.53 -21.49 -14.82
CA TRP A 478 -43.50 -21.60 -15.86
C TRP A 478 -44.11 -21.95 -17.22
N VAL A 479 -43.53 -21.40 -18.28
CA VAL A 479 -43.97 -21.60 -19.66
C VAL A 479 -42.96 -22.50 -20.37
N VAL A 480 -43.40 -23.69 -20.79
CA VAL A 480 -42.65 -24.55 -21.71
C VAL A 480 -42.82 -24.00 -23.12
N MET A 481 -41.78 -23.39 -23.67
CA MET A 481 -41.83 -22.75 -24.99
C MET A 481 -41.64 -23.78 -26.10
N THR A 482 -40.71 -24.72 -25.91
CA THR A 482 -40.33 -25.73 -26.91
C THR A 482 -39.64 -26.91 -26.22
N GLY A 483 -39.73 -28.11 -26.82
CA GLY A 483 -38.99 -29.29 -26.37
C GLY A 483 -39.58 -29.97 -25.14
N SER A 484 -38.80 -30.87 -24.54
CA SER A 484 -39.27 -31.74 -23.47
C SER A 484 -38.74 -31.32 -22.10
N ILE A 485 -39.54 -31.57 -21.07
CA ILE A 485 -39.17 -31.37 -19.67
C ILE A 485 -39.51 -32.60 -18.84
N ALA A 486 -38.88 -32.72 -17.66
CA ALA A 486 -39.23 -33.68 -16.64
C ALA A 486 -39.10 -33.04 -15.24
N ILE A 487 -39.94 -33.46 -14.30
CA ILE A 487 -39.87 -33.03 -12.89
C ILE A 487 -39.59 -34.28 -12.05
N SER A 488 -38.54 -34.24 -11.22
CA SER A 488 -38.11 -35.38 -10.40
C SER A 488 -37.49 -34.93 -9.08
N THR A 489 -37.36 -35.83 -8.11
CA THR A 489 -36.61 -35.56 -6.86
C THR A 489 -35.14 -35.96 -7.00
N ASP A 490 -34.24 -35.28 -6.30
CA ASP A 490 -32.82 -35.65 -6.19
C ASP A 490 -32.33 -35.37 -4.76
N PRO A 491 -31.58 -36.29 -4.10
CA PRO A 491 -31.15 -36.11 -2.71
C PRO A 491 -30.23 -34.90 -2.47
N ALA A 492 -29.59 -34.37 -3.51
CA ALA A 492 -28.72 -33.20 -3.40
C ALA A 492 -29.48 -31.85 -3.42
N VAL A 493 -30.80 -31.89 -3.66
CA VAL A 493 -31.64 -30.70 -3.90
C VAL A 493 -32.86 -30.73 -2.98
N VAL A 494 -33.16 -29.59 -2.35
CA VAL A 494 -34.42 -29.44 -1.60
C VAL A 494 -35.57 -29.20 -2.57
N GLY A 495 -36.64 -29.98 -2.45
CA GLY A 495 -37.79 -29.94 -3.35
C GLY A 495 -37.61 -30.79 -4.59
N ASN A 496 -38.27 -30.40 -5.69
CA ASN A 496 -38.14 -31.06 -6.98
C ASN A 496 -37.09 -30.37 -7.86
N VAL A 497 -36.68 -31.09 -8.90
CA VAL A 497 -35.75 -30.68 -9.94
C VAL A 497 -36.50 -30.58 -11.25
N LEU A 498 -36.42 -29.43 -11.92
CA LEU A 498 -36.86 -29.29 -13.30
C LEU A 498 -35.70 -29.65 -14.24
N THR A 499 -35.92 -30.66 -15.07
CA THR A 499 -34.98 -31.10 -16.10
C THR A 499 -35.49 -30.70 -17.47
N VAL A 500 -34.68 -29.97 -18.23
CA VAL A 500 -34.96 -29.53 -19.60
C VAL A 500 -34.10 -30.35 -20.56
N ILE A 501 -34.72 -30.98 -21.55
CA ILE A 501 -34.10 -32.00 -22.41
C ILE A 501 -34.20 -31.58 -23.87
N GLY A 502 -33.07 -31.19 -24.45
CA GLY A 502 -32.93 -30.91 -25.88
C GLY A 502 -32.56 -32.18 -26.65
N THR A 503 -33.27 -32.46 -27.75
CA THR A 503 -33.02 -33.65 -28.59
C THR A 503 -32.87 -33.25 -30.06
N GLY A 504 -31.91 -33.88 -30.75
CA GLY A 504 -31.63 -33.59 -32.16
C GLY A 504 -31.33 -32.10 -32.39
N THR A 505 -32.09 -31.45 -33.26
CA THR A 505 -31.99 -30.02 -33.57
C THR A 505 -32.89 -29.13 -32.72
N THR A 506 -33.73 -29.72 -31.86
CA THR A 506 -34.69 -28.99 -31.03
C THR A 506 -33.99 -28.43 -29.80
N ILE A 507 -33.96 -27.10 -29.69
CA ILE A 507 -33.55 -26.40 -28.47
C ILE A 507 -34.75 -26.36 -27.52
N ALA A 508 -34.74 -27.21 -26.51
CA ALA A 508 -35.76 -27.19 -25.48
C ALA A 508 -35.61 -25.93 -24.62
N ARG A 509 -36.72 -25.29 -24.29
CA ARG A 509 -36.74 -24.02 -23.56
C ARG A 509 -37.94 -23.91 -22.64
N VAL A 510 -37.67 -23.53 -21.41
CA VAL A 510 -38.65 -23.17 -20.38
C VAL A 510 -38.33 -21.76 -19.89
N SER A 511 -39.37 -20.99 -19.58
CA SER A 511 -39.17 -19.62 -19.11
C SER A 511 -40.19 -19.18 -18.07
N GLN A 512 -39.82 -18.18 -17.28
CA GLN A 512 -40.72 -17.46 -16.38
C GLN A 512 -40.36 -15.98 -16.41
N THR A 513 -41.35 -15.13 -16.68
CA THR A 513 -41.18 -13.68 -16.57
C THR A 513 -41.50 -13.24 -15.15
N VAL A 514 -40.60 -12.45 -14.56
CA VAL A 514 -40.74 -11.91 -13.20
C VAL A 514 -40.61 -10.40 -13.22
N THR A 515 -41.44 -9.73 -12.42
CA THR A 515 -41.40 -8.29 -12.25
C THR A 515 -40.26 -7.88 -11.33
N VAL A 516 -39.56 -6.81 -11.70
CA VAL A 516 -38.44 -6.22 -10.95
C VAL A 516 -38.55 -4.69 -10.94
N SER A 517 -37.86 -4.05 -10.01
CA SER A 517 -37.77 -2.60 -9.90
C SER A 517 -36.42 -2.11 -10.41
N PRO A 518 -36.37 -1.11 -11.31
CA PRO A 518 -35.12 -0.52 -11.77
C PRO A 518 -34.20 -0.07 -10.61
N GLY A 519 -32.90 -0.31 -10.75
CA GLY A 519 -31.87 0.09 -9.80
C GLY A 519 -31.71 -0.80 -8.56
N GLU A 520 -32.61 -1.77 -8.33
CA GLU A 520 -32.44 -2.71 -7.22
C GLU A 520 -31.35 -3.75 -7.50
N VAL A 521 -30.73 -4.26 -6.44
CA VAL A 521 -29.74 -5.34 -6.52
C VAL A 521 -30.42 -6.66 -6.18
N ARG A 522 -30.25 -7.65 -7.04
CA ARG A 522 -30.78 -9.00 -6.83
C ARG A 522 -29.70 -10.06 -6.93
N THR A 523 -29.85 -11.12 -6.15
CA THR A 523 -29.01 -12.32 -6.21
C THR A 523 -29.75 -13.37 -7.03
N PHE A 524 -29.22 -13.71 -8.20
CA PHE A 524 -29.69 -14.84 -9.00
C PHE A 524 -28.92 -16.08 -8.59
N SER A 525 -29.61 -17.09 -8.05
CA SER A 525 -28.99 -18.31 -7.54
C SER A 525 -29.85 -19.54 -7.83
N PHE A 526 -29.20 -20.67 -8.08
CA PHE A 526 -29.88 -21.95 -8.32
C PHE A 526 -28.90 -23.11 -8.21
N ARG A 527 -29.43 -24.29 -7.89
CA ARG A 527 -28.72 -25.56 -8.06
C ARG A 527 -28.79 -25.96 -9.53
N MET A 528 -27.68 -26.40 -10.11
CA MET A 528 -27.64 -26.91 -11.48
C MET A 528 -26.82 -28.18 -11.61
N LYS A 529 -27.29 -29.06 -12.49
CA LYS A 529 -26.54 -30.19 -13.04
C LYS A 529 -26.66 -30.15 -14.55
N ALA A 530 -25.53 -30.14 -15.25
CA ALA A 530 -25.50 -30.17 -16.71
C ALA A 530 -24.95 -31.52 -17.18
N ASP A 531 -25.62 -32.12 -18.15
CA ASP A 531 -25.15 -33.28 -18.89
C ASP A 531 -25.09 -32.91 -20.38
N VAL A 532 -23.87 -32.66 -20.86
CA VAL A 532 -23.62 -32.01 -22.14
C VAL A 532 -22.25 -32.40 -22.70
N THR A 533 -22.21 -32.62 -24.01
CA THR A 533 -20.96 -32.84 -24.75
C THR A 533 -20.38 -31.51 -25.24
N ASP A 534 -19.13 -31.52 -25.65
CA ASP A 534 -18.40 -30.34 -26.14
C ASP A 534 -19.04 -29.63 -27.36
N LYS A 535 -19.83 -30.36 -28.15
CA LYS A 535 -20.57 -29.88 -29.34
C LYS A 535 -21.97 -29.35 -29.04
N ASN A 536 -22.49 -29.61 -27.84
CA ASN A 536 -23.84 -29.28 -27.43
C ASN A 536 -23.83 -28.17 -26.37
N SER A 537 -24.98 -27.71 -25.91
CA SER A 537 -24.97 -26.64 -24.90
C SER A 537 -26.22 -26.57 -24.03
N THR A 538 -26.03 -26.13 -22.80
CA THR A 538 -27.11 -25.77 -21.88
C THR A 538 -27.05 -24.29 -21.50
N ALA A 539 -28.14 -23.78 -20.92
CA ALA A 539 -28.24 -22.40 -20.46
C ALA A 539 -29.25 -22.26 -19.31
N CYS A 540 -28.94 -21.35 -18.39
CA CYS A 540 -29.83 -20.85 -17.35
C CYS A 540 -29.42 -19.40 -17.07
N TYR A 541 -30.21 -18.44 -17.53
CA TYR A 541 -29.84 -17.03 -17.54
C TYR A 541 -31.04 -16.09 -17.45
N LEU A 542 -30.72 -14.84 -17.12
CA LEU A 542 -31.65 -13.71 -17.06
C LEU A 542 -31.57 -12.89 -18.34
N GLU A 543 -32.71 -12.62 -18.94
CA GLU A 543 -32.87 -11.75 -20.10
C GLU A 543 -33.74 -10.53 -19.72
N ALA A 544 -33.22 -9.33 -19.97
CA ALA A 544 -33.96 -8.09 -19.75
C ALA A 544 -35.12 -7.92 -20.75
N ASN A 545 -36.16 -7.22 -20.34
CA ASN A 545 -37.23 -6.81 -21.26
C ASN A 545 -36.88 -5.60 -22.14
N ASP A 546 -35.64 -5.08 -22.07
CA ASP A 546 -35.12 -4.00 -22.91
C ASP A 546 -35.15 -4.31 -24.43
N THR A 547 -34.92 -3.30 -25.27
CA THR A 547 -34.94 -3.45 -26.74
C THR A 547 -33.93 -4.48 -27.24
N ASN A 548 -32.80 -4.62 -26.54
CA ASN A 548 -31.72 -5.52 -26.94
C ASN A 548 -31.91 -6.96 -26.45
N LYS A 549 -32.84 -7.21 -25.52
CA LYS A 549 -32.94 -8.47 -24.77
C LYS A 549 -31.59 -8.79 -24.11
N THR A 550 -31.03 -7.82 -23.41
CA THR A 550 -29.70 -7.91 -22.81
C THR A 550 -29.64 -9.05 -21.80
N ASN A 551 -28.62 -9.91 -21.90
CA ASN A 551 -28.45 -11.00 -20.95
C ASN A 551 -27.74 -10.49 -19.68
N LEU A 552 -28.47 -10.47 -18.57
CA LEU A 552 -28.05 -9.77 -17.35
C LEU A 552 -27.17 -10.59 -16.43
N ALA A 553 -27.38 -11.91 -16.36
CA ALA A 553 -26.58 -12.85 -15.55
C ALA A 553 -26.89 -14.29 -15.98
N GLY A 554 -25.96 -15.21 -15.74
CA GLY A 554 -26.23 -16.65 -15.85
C GLY A 554 -25.17 -17.42 -16.61
N ILE A 555 -25.48 -18.68 -16.89
CA ILE A 555 -24.70 -19.53 -17.76
C ILE A 555 -25.39 -19.64 -19.12
N ARG A 556 -24.62 -19.48 -20.20
CA ARG A 556 -25.13 -19.56 -21.58
C ARG A 556 -24.07 -20.22 -22.45
N THR A 557 -24.53 -20.98 -23.45
CA THR A 557 -23.66 -21.83 -24.29
C THR A 557 -22.71 -22.68 -23.43
N TRP A 558 -23.23 -23.23 -22.33
CA TRP A 558 -22.46 -24.03 -21.39
C TRP A 558 -22.30 -25.44 -21.95
N ASN A 559 -21.09 -25.79 -22.39
CA ASN A 559 -20.80 -27.00 -23.17
C ASN A 559 -19.88 -27.98 -22.43
N HIS A 560 -20.04 -28.07 -21.10
CA HIS A 560 -19.32 -29.06 -20.30
C HIS A 560 -20.17 -29.55 -19.14
N SER A 561 -20.21 -30.87 -18.94
CA SER A 561 -20.97 -31.46 -17.84
C SER A 561 -20.44 -31.02 -16.48
N THR A 562 -21.34 -30.97 -15.51
CA THR A 562 -20.95 -30.80 -14.11
C THR A 562 -20.85 -32.16 -13.44
N ASP A 563 -19.91 -32.31 -12.49
CA ASP A 563 -19.81 -33.49 -11.65
C ASP A 563 -20.85 -33.42 -10.52
N GLY A 564 -22.11 -33.70 -10.87
CA GLY A 564 -23.26 -33.57 -9.97
C GLY A 564 -23.84 -32.15 -9.89
N PHE A 565 -24.60 -31.89 -8.83
CA PHE A 565 -25.24 -30.59 -8.58
C PHE A 565 -24.24 -29.58 -8.00
N MET A 566 -24.10 -28.46 -8.69
CA MET A 566 -23.33 -27.29 -8.24
C MET A 566 -24.27 -26.12 -7.99
N THR A 567 -23.77 -25.07 -7.32
CA THR A 567 -24.56 -23.87 -7.04
C THR A 567 -24.04 -22.68 -7.84
N PHE A 568 -24.89 -22.14 -8.69
CA PHE A 568 -24.64 -20.86 -9.35
C PHE A 568 -25.13 -19.72 -8.47
N SER A 569 -24.38 -18.62 -8.42
CA SER A 569 -24.83 -17.36 -7.82
C SER A 569 -24.18 -16.16 -8.50
N TYR A 570 -24.96 -15.12 -8.78
CA TYR A 570 -24.47 -13.87 -9.33
C TYR A 570 -25.36 -12.71 -8.91
N ASP A 571 -24.75 -11.56 -8.61
CA ASP A 571 -25.50 -10.33 -8.32
C ASP A 571 -25.77 -9.56 -9.59
N VAL A 572 -27.02 -9.21 -9.79
CA VAL A 572 -27.47 -8.37 -10.90
C VAL A 572 -28.00 -7.06 -10.34
N ILE A 573 -27.51 -5.95 -10.88
CA ILE A 573 -28.12 -4.64 -10.71
C ILE A 573 -29.14 -4.49 -11.83
N VAL A 574 -30.41 -4.31 -11.49
CA VAL A 574 -31.49 -4.15 -12.48
C VAL A 574 -31.28 -2.81 -13.23
N PRO A 575 -31.16 -2.81 -14.57
CA PRO A 575 -30.98 -1.58 -15.34
C PRO A 575 -32.16 -0.60 -15.20
N ALA A 576 -31.91 0.68 -15.50
CA ALA A 576 -32.87 1.78 -15.27
C ALA A 576 -34.19 1.65 -16.06
N ASP A 577 -34.16 0.96 -17.19
CA ASP A 577 -35.27 0.76 -18.13
C ASP A 577 -35.90 -0.65 -18.04
N VAL A 578 -35.46 -1.47 -17.10
CA VAL A 578 -35.88 -2.87 -16.97
C VAL A 578 -36.87 -3.04 -15.82
N THR A 579 -38.10 -3.39 -16.16
CA THR A 579 -39.19 -3.66 -15.21
C THR A 579 -39.56 -5.13 -15.13
N GLU A 580 -39.09 -5.94 -16.07
CA GLU A 580 -39.31 -7.37 -16.12
C GLU A 580 -38.04 -8.08 -16.56
N ILE A 581 -37.81 -9.25 -15.97
CA ILE A 581 -36.73 -10.14 -16.34
C ILE A 581 -37.34 -11.48 -16.73
N ASN A 582 -36.93 -12.00 -17.87
CA ASN A 582 -37.27 -13.35 -18.29
C ASN A 582 -36.18 -14.32 -17.84
N VAL A 583 -36.53 -15.26 -16.98
CA VAL A 583 -35.64 -16.34 -16.53
C VAL A 583 -35.77 -17.48 -17.53
N ILE A 584 -34.68 -17.82 -18.21
CA ILE A 584 -34.69 -18.79 -19.31
C ILE A 584 -33.81 -19.97 -18.96
N ILE A 585 -34.37 -21.17 -19.12
CA ILE A 585 -33.67 -22.45 -18.99
C ILE A 585 -33.75 -23.14 -20.35
N ALA A 586 -32.61 -23.50 -20.91
CA ALA A 586 -32.56 -24.09 -22.24
C ALA A 586 -31.51 -25.18 -22.36
N ALA A 587 -31.80 -26.14 -23.24
CA ALA A 587 -30.89 -27.22 -23.57
C ALA A 587 -30.94 -27.52 -25.07
N ASN A 588 -29.77 -27.59 -25.70
CA ASN A 588 -29.58 -27.88 -27.11
C ASN A 588 -28.82 -29.21 -27.24
N ALA A 589 -29.50 -30.25 -27.70
CA ALA A 589 -28.98 -31.63 -27.76
C ALA A 589 -28.29 -32.07 -26.45
N ALA A 590 -28.82 -31.61 -25.31
CA ALA A 590 -28.21 -31.73 -23.99
C ALA A 590 -29.30 -31.75 -22.93
N THR A 591 -28.89 -31.95 -21.68
CA THR A 591 -29.79 -31.93 -20.53
C THR A 591 -29.27 -30.95 -19.47
N ILE A 592 -30.17 -30.11 -18.96
CA ILE A 592 -29.90 -29.30 -17.76
C ILE A 592 -30.99 -29.56 -16.73
N SER A 593 -30.56 -29.86 -15.51
CA SER A 593 -31.42 -30.03 -14.34
C SER A 593 -31.17 -28.86 -13.40
N VAL A 594 -32.23 -28.17 -12.99
CA VAL A 594 -32.17 -27.04 -12.06
C VAL A 594 -33.07 -27.26 -10.84
N GLY A 595 -32.73 -26.63 -9.73
CA GLY A 595 -33.53 -26.67 -8.50
C GLY A 595 -33.25 -25.47 -7.60
N GLN A 596 -34.11 -25.27 -6.60
CA GLN A 596 -33.96 -24.21 -5.59
C GLN A 596 -33.70 -22.81 -6.17
N MET A 597 -34.45 -22.44 -7.22
CA MET A 597 -34.19 -21.22 -7.98
C MET A 597 -34.56 -19.96 -7.19
N GLY A 598 -33.75 -18.92 -7.32
CA GLY A 598 -33.97 -17.67 -6.63
C GLY A 598 -33.52 -16.46 -7.43
N LEU A 599 -34.35 -15.41 -7.35
CA LEU A 599 -33.99 -14.05 -7.74
C LEU A 599 -34.28 -13.15 -6.53
N PHE A 600 -33.40 -13.23 -5.54
CA PHE A 600 -33.59 -12.63 -4.22
C PHE A 600 -33.24 -11.14 -4.24
N LYS A 601 -34.15 -10.28 -3.81
CA LYS A 601 -33.83 -8.87 -3.52
C LYS A 601 -32.82 -8.79 -2.38
N GLN A 602 -31.75 -8.02 -2.57
CA GLN A 602 -30.82 -7.71 -1.49
C GLN A 602 -31.35 -6.53 -0.67
N GLU A 603 -31.38 -6.68 0.66
CA GLU A 603 -31.69 -5.59 1.57
C GLU A 603 -30.51 -4.62 1.65
N ALA A 604 -30.82 -3.33 1.79
CA ALA A 604 -29.79 -2.32 2.09
C ALA A 604 -29.36 -2.49 3.54
N VAL A 605 -28.07 -2.80 3.77
CA VAL A 605 -27.45 -2.93 5.10
C VAL A 605 -26.51 -1.77 5.37
#